data_AF-A0A4U7EXB0-F1
#
_entry.id   AF-A0A4U7EXB0-F1
#
_cell.length_a   1.000
_cell.length_b   1.000
_cell.length_c   1.000
_cell.angle_alpha   90.00
_cell.angle_beta   90.00
_cell.angle_gamma   90.00
#
_symmetry.space_group_name_H-M   'P 1'
#
loop_
_entity.id
_entity.type
_entity.pdbx_description
1 polymer ?
#
loop_
_entity_poly.entity_id
_entity_poly.type
_entity_poly.pdbx_seq_one_letter_code
_entity_poly.pdbx_strand_id
1 'polypeptide(L)'
;IEGEEMEFRADREPELSPALPALFPSPVDNAVSFEATSLAVPAYTSIVVRDAEGEFVERPNDPTEFPRGSYCVETTGAVKSTLRVEDAELSVSGVEGPESVEISLDRPATVSLGVRSLHTRPEATITVPDDPEALAEAVSVLGSSIREFSAERSWPTLRGYPP
;
A
#
# COMPACT_ATOMS: atom_id res chain seq x y z
N ILE A 1 11.44 -14.48 -3.24
CA ILE A 1 10.82 -13.17 -3.52
C ILE A 1 10.29 -13.28 -4.94
N GLU A 2 8.99 -13.54 -5.13
CA GLU A 2 8.40 -13.52 -6.47
C GLU A 2 8.57 -12.11 -7.04
N GLY A 3 9.11 -12.01 -8.25
CA GLY A 3 9.46 -10.77 -8.93
C GLY A 3 8.24 -10.05 -9.50
N GLU A 4 7.22 -9.86 -8.67
CA GLU A 4 6.04 -9.08 -9.03
C GLU A 4 6.38 -7.59 -8.95
N GLU A 5 6.09 -6.87 -10.03
CA GLU A 5 6.42 -5.44 -10.17
C GLU A 5 5.13 -4.64 -10.38
N MET A 6 5.10 -3.44 -9.81
CA MET A 6 4.04 -2.46 -10.06
C MET A 6 4.69 -1.12 -10.39
N GLU A 7 4.45 -0.64 -11.61
CA GLU A 7 5.07 0.59 -12.11
C GLU A 7 4.18 1.80 -11.84
N PHE A 8 4.79 2.87 -11.31
CA PHE A 8 4.18 4.18 -11.15
C PHE A 8 4.91 5.16 -12.07
N ARG A 9 4.17 6.02 -12.77
CA ARG A 9 4.76 7.04 -13.63
C ARG A 9 4.41 8.42 -13.13
N ALA A 10 5.41 9.17 -12.68
CA ALA A 10 5.24 10.58 -12.35
C ALA A 10 5.30 11.46 -13.61
N ASP A 11 4.79 12.68 -13.51
CA ASP A 11 4.82 13.71 -14.57
C ASP A 11 6.24 14.13 -14.98
N ARG A 12 7.24 13.77 -14.18
CA ARG A 12 8.67 14.00 -14.41
C ARG A 12 9.52 12.90 -13.81
N GLU A 13 10.80 12.88 -14.14
CA GLU A 13 11.77 11.98 -13.49
C GLU A 13 11.88 12.32 -11.99
N PRO A 14 11.50 11.39 -11.09
CA PRO A 14 11.43 11.69 -9.67
C PRO A 14 12.81 11.59 -9.01
N GLU A 15 13.17 12.64 -8.27
CA GLU A 15 14.30 12.58 -7.33
C GLU A 15 13.84 11.92 -6.03
N LEU A 16 14.10 10.62 -5.88
CA LEU A 16 13.63 9.83 -4.74
C LEU A 16 14.42 10.15 -3.47
N SER A 17 13.68 10.32 -2.38
CA SER A 17 14.21 10.40 -1.02
C SER A 17 13.52 9.36 -0.13
N PRO A 18 14.18 8.81 0.91
CA PRO A 18 13.50 7.93 1.85
C PRO A 18 12.39 8.66 2.61
N ALA A 19 11.22 8.03 2.76
CA ALA A 19 10.13 8.52 3.57
C ALA A 19 9.90 7.62 4.78
N LEU A 20 9.34 8.18 5.87
CA LEU A 20 9.04 7.41 7.07
C LEU A 20 7.76 6.58 6.86
N PRO A 21 7.77 5.25 7.11
CA PRO A 21 6.56 4.43 7.08
C PRO A 21 5.46 4.91 8.04
N ALA A 22 5.82 5.60 9.12
CA ALA A 22 4.90 6.17 10.09
C ALA A 22 4.04 7.34 9.55
N LEU A 23 4.30 7.83 8.33
CA LEU A 23 3.46 8.83 7.67
C LEU A 23 2.13 8.24 7.19
N PHE A 24 2.02 6.93 7.06
CA PHE A 24 0.84 6.30 6.50
C PHE A 24 -0.09 5.80 7.62
N PRO A 25 -1.41 6.02 7.52
CA PRO A 25 -2.37 5.51 8.49
C PRO A 25 -2.48 3.98 8.42
N SER A 26 -2.22 3.40 7.25
CA SER A 26 -2.13 1.96 7.00
C SER A 26 -0.66 1.51 7.00
N PRO A 27 -0.32 0.33 7.56
CA PRO A 27 1.06 -0.16 7.58
C PRO A 27 1.67 -0.35 6.17
N VAL A 28 2.90 0.12 5.99
CA VAL A 28 3.71 -0.05 4.77
C VAL A 28 5.09 -0.62 5.10
N ASP A 29 5.74 -1.25 4.14
CA ASP A 29 7.01 -1.95 4.34
C ASP A 29 8.19 -1.02 4.11
N ASN A 30 8.08 -0.22 3.05
CA ASN A 30 9.03 0.80 2.65
C ASN A 30 8.27 2.01 2.11
N ALA A 31 8.90 3.17 2.16
CA ALA A 31 8.34 4.38 1.59
C ALA A 31 9.42 5.29 1.01
N VAL A 32 9.03 6.00 -0.05
CA VAL A 32 9.83 7.05 -0.69
C VAL A 32 9.00 8.31 -0.84
N SER A 33 9.67 9.46 -0.91
CA SER A 33 9.07 10.75 -1.23
C SER A 33 9.74 11.39 -2.43
N PHE A 34 8.95 12.06 -3.24
CA PHE A 34 9.37 12.80 -4.43
C PHE A 34 8.37 13.90 -4.75
N GLU A 35 8.75 14.86 -5.58
CA GLU A 35 7.88 15.93 -5.99
C GLU A 35 7.17 15.59 -7.32
N ALA A 36 5.86 15.72 -7.38
CA ALA A 36 5.07 15.47 -8.59
C ALA A 36 3.81 16.34 -8.65
N THR A 37 3.26 16.50 -9.84
CA THR A 37 1.94 17.10 -10.07
C THR A 37 0.90 16.04 -10.46
N SER A 38 1.35 14.95 -11.07
CA SER A 38 0.49 13.79 -11.32
C SER A 38 1.27 12.48 -11.25
N LEU A 39 0.53 11.41 -10.98
CA LEU A 39 1.03 10.05 -10.92
C LEU A 39 0.05 9.11 -11.62
N ALA A 40 0.51 8.41 -12.65
CA ALA A 40 -0.24 7.35 -13.29
C ALA A 40 0.04 6.01 -12.62
N VAL A 41 -1.02 5.28 -12.29
CA VAL A 41 -0.98 3.93 -11.71
C VAL A 41 -1.62 2.91 -12.66
N PRO A 42 -1.27 1.62 -12.58
CA PRO A 42 -1.75 0.62 -13.54
C PRO A 42 -3.28 0.48 -13.53
N ALA A 43 -3.88 0.26 -14.70
CA ALA A 43 -5.34 0.20 -14.94
C ALA A 43 -6.09 -0.80 -14.04
N TYR A 44 -5.45 -1.92 -13.69
CA TYR A 44 -6.06 -3.03 -12.95
C TYR A 44 -6.10 -2.81 -11.43
N THR A 45 -5.73 -1.61 -10.98
CA THR A 45 -5.54 -1.32 -9.57
C THR A 45 -6.82 -0.72 -8.99
N SER A 46 -7.39 -1.34 -7.95
CA SER A 46 -8.52 -0.72 -7.25
C SER A 46 -8.03 0.51 -6.49
N ILE A 47 -8.75 1.63 -6.59
CA ILE A 47 -8.43 2.90 -5.91
C ILE A 47 -9.39 3.15 -4.76
N VAL A 48 -8.87 3.54 -3.61
CA VAL A 48 -9.65 4.03 -2.47
C VAL A 48 -9.00 5.32 -1.97
N VAL A 49 -9.78 6.37 -1.86
CA VAL A 49 -9.34 7.66 -1.29
C VAL A 49 -9.73 7.69 0.18
N ARG A 50 -8.76 8.05 1.02
CA ARG A 50 -8.88 8.25 2.45
C ARG A 50 -8.37 9.62 2.83
N ASP A 51 -8.78 10.12 4.00
CA ASP A 51 -8.20 11.32 4.58
C ASP A 51 -6.82 11.03 5.22
N ALA A 52 -6.27 12.04 5.91
CA ALA A 52 -4.95 11.95 6.54
C ALA A 52 -4.90 10.96 7.72
N GLU A 53 -6.04 10.74 8.36
CA GLU A 53 -6.27 9.81 9.46
C GLU A 53 -6.58 8.38 8.99
N GLY A 54 -6.79 8.18 7.69
CA GLY A 54 -7.07 6.88 7.09
C GLY A 54 -8.56 6.52 7.04
N GLU A 55 -9.45 7.45 7.37
CA GLU A 55 -10.88 7.25 7.25
C GLU A 55 -11.29 7.22 5.78
N PHE A 56 -12.28 6.39 5.46
CA PHE A 56 -12.78 6.26 4.09
C PHE A 56 -13.44 7.56 3.65
N VAL A 57 -12.97 8.12 2.53
CA VAL A 57 -13.60 9.26 1.87
C VAL A 57 -14.45 8.75 0.71
N GLU A 58 -13.82 8.09 -0.26
CA GLU A 58 -14.50 7.64 -1.47
C GLU A 58 -13.77 6.50 -2.20
N ARG A 59 -14.51 5.76 -3.02
CA ARG A 59 -13.98 4.83 -4.02
C ARG A 59 -14.45 5.30 -5.41
N PRO A 60 -13.62 6.09 -6.13
CA PRO A 60 -14.00 6.62 -7.44
C PRO A 60 -14.30 5.49 -8.42
N ASN A 61 -15.46 5.54 -9.06
CA ASN A 61 -15.81 4.72 -10.24
C ASN A 61 -15.92 5.56 -11.52
N ASP A 62 -15.95 6.89 -11.37
CA ASP A 62 -15.96 7.90 -12.42
C ASP A 62 -14.92 8.98 -12.04
N PRO A 63 -14.51 9.87 -12.97
CA PRO A 63 -13.66 11.01 -12.67
C PRO A 63 -14.20 11.81 -11.50
N THR A 64 -13.37 11.96 -10.46
CA THR A 64 -13.78 12.55 -9.19
C THR A 64 -12.75 13.58 -8.74
N GLU A 65 -13.23 14.72 -8.26
CA GLU A 65 -12.41 15.78 -7.69
C GLU A 65 -12.64 15.85 -6.18
N PHE A 66 -11.57 16.10 -5.45
CA PHE A 66 -11.56 16.26 -4.00
C PHE A 66 -11.05 17.67 -3.68
N PRO A 67 -11.72 18.39 -2.76
CA PRO A 67 -11.32 19.73 -2.36
C PRO A 67 -9.93 19.72 -1.70
N ARG A 68 -9.36 20.91 -1.44
CA ARG A 68 -8.05 21.00 -0.81
C ARG A 68 -8.03 20.29 0.54
N GLY A 69 -7.10 19.37 0.71
CA GLY A 69 -6.95 18.59 1.92
C GLY A 69 -5.71 17.72 1.91
N SER A 70 -5.60 16.85 2.90
CA SER A 70 -4.55 15.83 2.98
C SER A 70 -5.19 14.46 2.78
N TYR A 71 -4.65 13.68 1.85
CA TYR A 71 -5.27 12.46 1.37
C TYR A 71 -4.28 11.31 1.33
N CYS A 72 -4.80 10.11 1.57
CA CYS A 72 -4.15 8.85 1.30
C CYS A 72 -4.91 8.11 0.19
N VAL A 73 -4.29 7.96 -0.98
CA VAL A 73 -4.83 7.19 -2.10
C VAL A 73 -4.26 5.78 -2.03
N GLU A 74 -5.07 4.83 -1.58
CA GLU A 74 -4.72 3.41 -1.55
C GLU A 74 -4.97 2.77 -2.90
N THR A 75 -3.98 2.02 -3.37
CA THR A 75 -4.06 1.25 -4.61
C THR A 75 -3.68 -0.21 -4.31
N THR A 76 -4.43 -1.17 -4.86
CA THR A 76 -4.17 -2.60 -4.69
C THR A 76 -4.01 -3.29 -6.05
N GLY A 77 -2.80 -3.76 -6.33
CA GLY A 77 -2.44 -4.53 -7.52
C GLY A 77 -1.54 -5.70 -7.12
N ALA A 78 -0.38 -5.83 -7.78
CA ALA A 78 0.66 -6.79 -7.40
C ALA A 78 1.24 -6.54 -5.99
N VAL A 79 1.24 -5.27 -5.58
CA VAL A 79 1.53 -4.83 -4.22
C VAL A 79 0.38 -3.96 -3.72
N LYS A 80 0.30 -3.77 -2.40
CA LYS A 80 -0.47 -2.67 -1.85
C LYS A 80 0.39 -1.42 -1.79
N SER A 81 -0.18 -0.30 -2.16
CA SER A 81 0.49 0.99 -2.03
C SER A 81 -0.45 2.06 -1.56
N THR A 82 0.12 3.06 -0.92
CA THR A 82 -0.60 4.23 -0.46
C THR A 82 0.18 5.46 -0.88
N LEU A 83 -0.48 6.34 -1.60
CA LEU A 83 0.03 7.65 -1.97
C LEU A 83 -0.47 8.68 -0.95
N ARG A 84 0.42 9.36 -0.24
CA ARG A 84 0.07 10.43 0.68
C ARG A 84 0.46 11.78 0.09
N VAL A 85 -0.49 12.71 0.10
CA VAL A 85 -0.31 14.12 -0.28
C VAL A 85 -0.91 15.01 0.79
N GLU A 86 -0.31 16.19 1.00
CA GLU A 86 -0.75 17.14 2.01
C GLU A 86 -1.09 18.49 1.40
N ASP A 87 -2.17 19.12 1.88
CA ASP A 87 -2.64 20.45 1.47
C ASP A 87 -2.76 20.62 -0.06
N ALA A 88 -3.38 19.66 -0.74
CA ALA A 88 -3.57 19.67 -2.19
C ALA A 88 -5.04 19.43 -2.56
N GLU A 89 -5.50 20.04 -3.65
CA GLU A 89 -6.69 19.57 -4.35
C GLU A 89 -6.28 18.35 -5.17
N LEU A 90 -7.11 17.31 -5.13
CA LEU A 90 -6.81 16.01 -5.70
C LEU A 90 -7.86 15.68 -6.75
N SER A 91 -7.46 15.14 -7.89
CA SER A 91 -8.37 14.54 -8.86
C SER A 91 -7.94 13.12 -9.22
N VAL A 92 -8.92 12.25 -9.39
CA VAL A 92 -8.73 10.87 -9.83
C VAL A 92 -9.51 10.69 -11.12
N SER A 93 -8.82 10.27 -12.19
CA SER A 93 -9.42 10.07 -13.51
C SER A 93 -8.92 8.78 -14.18
N GLY A 94 -9.59 8.35 -15.26
CA GLY A 94 -9.22 7.11 -15.98
C GLY A 94 -9.71 5.81 -15.33
N VAL A 95 -10.42 5.88 -14.19
CA VAL A 95 -10.96 4.72 -13.44
C VAL A 95 -11.99 3.89 -14.20
N GLU A 96 -12.63 4.47 -15.22
CA GLU A 96 -13.61 3.80 -16.08
C GLU A 96 -12.97 3.04 -17.27
N GLY A 97 -11.70 3.35 -17.58
CA GLY A 97 -11.04 2.93 -18.80
C GLY A 97 -10.12 1.70 -18.62
N PRO A 98 -9.69 1.08 -19.73
CA PRO A 98 -8.65 0.05 -19.70
C PRO A 98 -7.23 0.62 -19.54
N GLU A 99 -7.10 1.94 -19.48
CA GLU A 99 -5.82 2.65 -19.38
C GLU A 99 -5.44 2.92 -17.92
N SER A 100 -4.24 3.47 -17.71
CA SER A 100 -3.79 3.85 -16.36
C SER A 100 -4.74 4.84 -15.70
N VAL A 101 -4.92 4.67 -14.39
CA VAL A 101 -5.60 5.68 -13.58
C VAL A 101 -4.63 6.82 -13.32
N GLU A 102 -5.08 8.05 -13.51
CA GLU A 102 -4.30 9.25 -13.23
C GLU A 102 -4.75 9.88 -11.91
N ILE A 103 -3.79 10.12 -11.03
CA ILE A 103 -3.94 10.86 -9.78
C ILE A 103 -3.24 12.21 -9.98
N SER A 104 -3.99 13.32 -9.94
CA SER A 104 -3.48 14.65 -10.25
C SER A 104 -3.70 15.63 -9.10
N LEU A 105 -2.78 16.59 -8.97
CA LEU A 105 -2.77 17.64 -7.96
C LEU A 105 -2.89 19.00 -8.63
N ASP A 106 -3.44 20.00 -7.93
CA ASP A 106 -3.55 21.37 -8.44
C ASP A 106 -2.20 22.07 -8.65
N ARG A 107 -1.17 21.59 -7.96
CA ARG A 107 0.19 22.14 -7.97
C ARG A 107 1.21 21.04 -7.69
N PRO A 108 2.47 21.23 -8.10
CA PRO A 108 3.55 20.37 -7.66
C PRO A 108 3.59 20.29 -6.12
N ALA A 109 3.65 19.08 -5.58
CA ALA A 109 3.73 18.84 -4.15
C ALA A 109 4.60 17.61 -3.84
N THR A 110 5.01 17.50 -2.58
CA THR A 110 5.65 16.29 -2.07
C THR A 110 4.63 15.16 -2.00
N VAL A 111 4.91 14.11 -2.75
CA VAL A 111 4.18 12.84 -2.74
C VAL A 111 4.99 11.83 -1.95
N SER A 112 4.38 11.21 -0.94
CA SER A 112 4.96 10.06 -0.24
C SER A 112 4.29 8.78 -0.71
N LEU A 113 5.05 7.86 -1.30
CA LEU A 113 4.57 6.56 -1.75
C LEU A 113 5.06 5.47 -0.79
N GLY A 114 4.13 4.88 -0.06
CA GLY A 114 4.36 3.70 0.77
C GLY A 114 3.93 2.44 0.03
N VAL A 115 4.72 1.37 0.14
CA VAL A 115 4.47 0.09 -0.55
C VAL A 115 4.55 -1.06 0.43
N ARG A 116 3.67 -2.04 0.24
CA ARG A 116 3.59 -3.28 1.00
C ARG A 116 3.40 -4.49 0.10
N SER A 117 4.22 -5.52 0.31
CA SER A 117 4.08 -6.80 -0.40
C SER A 117 2.82 -7.56 0.03
N LEU A 118 2.22 -8.31 -0.90
CA LEU A 118 1.17 -9.26 -0.58
C LEU A 118 1.82 -10.56 -0.08
N HIS A 119 1.69 -10.87 1.21
CA HIS A 119 2.13 -12.18 1.70
C HIS A 119 1.13 -13.23 1.25
N THR A 120 1.57 -14.18 0.44
CA THR A 120 0.75 -15.30 -0.06
C THR A 120 1.22 -16.66 0.45
N ARG A 121 2.38 -16.72 1.14
CA ARG A 121 3.05 -17.95 1.59
C ARG A 121 3.86 -17.70 2.88
N PRO A 122 4.22 -18.75 3.64
CA PRO A 122 5.11 -18.64 4.79
C PRO A 122 6.48 -18.08 4.41
N GLU A 123 7.09 -17.29 5.30
CA GLU A 123 8.48 -16.81 5.13
C GLU A 123 9.51 -17.91 5.42
N ALA A 124 9.15 -18.88 6.26
CA ALA A 124 9.97 -20.02 6.63
C ALA A 124 9.12 -21.29 6.74
N THR A 125 9.75 -22.45 6.84
CA THR A 125 9.07 -23.73 7.08
C THR A 125 9.75 -24.47 8.23
N ILE A 126 8.97 -24.91 9.22
CA ILE A 126 9.46 -25.76 10.31
C ILE A 126 9.08 -27.22 10.01
N THR A 127 10.07 -28.11 10.02
CA THR A 127 9.83 -29.57 9.90
C THR A 127 10.14 -30.22 11.23
N VAL A 128 9.16 -30.94 11.79
CA VAL A 128 9.29 -31.67 13.07
C VAL A 128 9.27 -33.18 12.84
N PRO A 129 9.95 -33.98 13.68
CA PRO A 129 9.75 -35.43 13.72
C PRO A 129 8.34 -35.79 14.22
N ASP A 130 7.96 -37.07 14.09
CA ASP A 130 6.70 -37.61 14.65
C ASP A 130 6.82 -37.76 16.18
N ASP A 131 6.95 -36.63 16.86
CA ASP A 131 7.12 -36.49 18.31
C ASP A 131 6.26 -35.33 18.85
N PRO A 132 5.44 -35.57 19.88
CA PRO A 132 4.51 -34.57 20.40
C PRO A 132 5.20 -33.39 21.10
N GLU A 133 6.40 -33.56 21.69
CA GLU A 133 7.13 -32.46 22.33
C GLU A 133 7.73 -31.54 21.27
N ALA A 134 8.31 -32.10 20.20
CA ALA A 134 8.80 -31.34 19.06
C ALA A 134 7.68 -30.58 18.34
N LEU A 135 6.49 -31.17 18.22
CA LEU A 135 5.32 -30.48 17.68
C LEU A 135 4.89 -29.31 18.59
N ALA A 136 4.87 -29.49 19.91
CA ALA A 136 4.52 -28.43 20.85
C ALA A 136 5.51 -27.25 20.82
N GLU A 137 6.80 -27.54 20.64
CA GLU A 137 7.83 -26.50 20.44
C GLU A 137 7.57 -25.70 19.16
N ALA A 138 7.28 -26.38 18.04
CA ALA A 138 6.95 -25.71 16.78
C ALA A 138 5.69 -24.84 16.88
N VAL A 139 4.64 -25.31 17.56
CA VAL A 139 3.42 -24.51 17.80
C VAL A 139 3.73 -23.22 18.56
N SER A 140 4.69 -23.28 19.50
CA SER A 140 5.06 -22.14 20.34
C SER A 140 5.68 -20.98 19.56
N VAL A 141 6.24 -21.24 18.36
CA VAL A 141 6.87 -20.21 17.51
C VAL A 141 6.00 -19.72 16.36
N LEU A 142 4.78 -20.25 16.16
CA LEU A 142 3.88 -19.80 15.08
C LEU A 142 3.51 -18.31 15.19
N GLY A 143 3.55 -17.75 16.40
CA GLY A 143 3.35 -16.33 16.67
C GLY A 143 4.40 -15.41 16.01
N SER A 144 5.53 -15.95 15.56
CA SER A 144 6.55 -15.21 14.80
C SER A 144 6.04 -14.65 13.47
N SER A 145 4.94 -15.19 12.93
CA SER A 145 4.29 -14.69 11.73
C SER A 145 3.42 -13.44 11.94
N ILE A 146 3.25 -12.98 13.18
CA ILE A 146 2.54 -11.75 13.48
C ILE A 146 3.40 -10.57 13.06
N ARG A 147 3.03 -10.01 11.91
CA ARG A 147 3.69 -8.83 11.33
C ARG A 147 3.16 -7.51 11.86
N GLU A 148 1.89 -7.50 12.23
CA GLU A 148 1.17 -6.29 12.61
C GLU A 148 0.52 -6.44 13.98
N PHE A 149 0.73 -5.43 14.84
CA PHE A 149 0.21 -5.43 16.21
C PHE A 149 -1.04 -4.54 16.37
N SER A 150 -1.40 -3.76 15.34
CA SER A 150 -2.66 -3.02 15.24
C SER A 150 -3.86 -3.90 14.86
N ALA A 151 -5.04 -3.29 14.70
CA ALA A 151 -6.26 -3.98 14.28
C ALA A 151 -6.19 -4.43 12.81
N GLU A 152 -5.36 -3.77 12.00
CA GLU A 152 -5.13 -4.09 10.59
C GLU A 152 -4.58 -5.52 10.38
N ARG A 153 -4.03 -6.19 11.41
CA ARG A 153 -3.65 -7.62 11.35
C ARG A 153 -4.79 -8.55 10.91
N SER A 154 -6.04 -8.12 11.10
CA SER A 154 -7.23 -8.89 10.71
C SER A 154 -7.45 -8.91 9.19
N TRP A 155 -6.84 -7.98 8.46
CA TRP A 155 -7.00 -7.85 7.01
C TRP A 155 -6.41 -9.05 6.27
N PRO A 156 -7.09 -9.59 5.24
CA PRO A 156 -6.60 -10.74 4.49
C PRO A 156 -5.16 -10.59 3.99
N THR A 157 -4.74 -9.38 3.62
CA THR A 157 -3.40 -9.07 3.11
C THR A 157 -2.33 -8.88 4.19
N LEU A 158 -2.70 -8.92 5.48
CA LEU A 158 -1.80 -8.78 6.64
C LEU A 158 -1.86 -9.97 7.59
N ARG A 159 -2.75 -10.94 7.33
CA ARG A 159 -2.70 -12.24 8.01
C ARG A 159 -1.47 -12.97 7.51
N GLY A 160 -0.45 -13.06 8.37
CA GLY A 160 0.76 -13.83 8.09
C GLY A 160 0.46 -15.32 7.93
N TYR A 161 1.36 -16.00 7.24
CA TYR A 161 1.36 -17.46 7.17
C TYR A 161 2.38 -17.95 8.20
N PRO A 162 1.95 -18.64 9.27
CA PRO A 162 2.88 -19.21 10.22
C PRO A 162 3.83 -20.20 9.51
N PRO A 163 5.09 -20.30 10.00
CA PRO A 163 6.09 -21.19 9.42
C PRO A 163 5.81 -22.67 9.67
#